data_AF-A0A848HN90-F1
#
_entry.id   AF-A0A848HN90-F1
#
_cell.length_a   1.000
_cell.length_b   1.000
_cell.length_c   1.000
_cell.angle_alpha   90.00
_cell.angle_beta   90.00
_cell.angle_gamma   90.00
#
_symmetry.space_group_name_H-M   'P 1'
#
loop_
_entity.id
_entity.type
_entity.pdbx_description
1 polymer ?
#
loop_
_entity_poly.entity_id
_entity_poly.type
_entity_poly.pdbx_seq_one_letter_code
_entity_poly.pdbx_strand_id
1 'polypeptide(L)'
;MSSPLLFAIASLIWGSTFWAITLQLGEGAPEVSVAYRFALASAALFAWCLVRGERLRLPWKVQRWSLLQGFFTFGLSYVCTYNAEQYVISALVAVLFALMVFWNPICSRFAFGTPISWRTWAAGAVAMGGVTMLFYPSIASSWKDISEGGSGHFLLGLVLALTATIASSVGNIMVVKVREQSQNLFLTMAWSMFWGSAMVSLWALANGESFTLPSAPRYWFGLFYLSMFGSVIAFAAYFTLINRIGSSKAVYIGVITPVISVLLSMQLEHYRPGPFEWCGMILCLSSVAWVMASPAPRPAKSINLNTVPEVP
;
A
#
# COMPACT_ATOMS: atom_id res chain seq x y z
N MET A 1 13.36 -16.85 13.67
CA MET A 1 12.79 -15.50 13.95
C MET A 1 11.49 -15.65 14.73
N SER A 2 11.32 -14.94 15.84
CA SER A 2 10.08 -14.93 16.63
C SER A 2 8.99 -14.10 15.94
N SER A 3 7.71 -14.38 16.21
CA SER A 3 6.60 -13.61 15.61
C SER A 3 6.63 -12.11 15.93
N PRO A 4 6.99 -11.66 17.16
CA PRO A 4 7.15 -10.23 17.46
C PRO A 4 8.26 -9.57 16.64
N LEU A 5 9.36 -10.29 16.37
CA LEU A 5 10.45 -9.76 15.55
C LEU A 5 10.01 -9.55 14.09
N LEU A 6 9.27 -10.50 13.51
CA LEU A 6 8.71 -10.36 12.16
C LEU A 6 7.75 -9.17 12.06
N PHE A 7 6.93 -8.96 13.09
CA PHE A 7 6.05 -7.81 13.19
C PHE A 7 6.83 -6.50 13.25
N ALA A 8 7.82 -6.40 14.14
CA ALA A 8 8.66 -5.21 14.27
C ALA A 8 9.40 -4.87 12.97
N ILE A 9 9.97 -5.88 12.30
CA ILE A 9 10.67 -5.70 11.02
C ILE A 9 9.71 -5.17 9.95
N ALA A 10 8.55 -5.81 9.77
CA ALA A 10 7.58 -5.38 8.76
C ALA A 10 7.06 -3.96 9.02
N SER A 11 6.71 -3.66 10.28
CA SER A 11 6.23 -2.32 10.69
C SER A 11 7.28 -1.24 10.54
N LEU A 12 8.52 -1.46 10.98
CA LEU A 12 9.60 -0.47 10.86
C LEU A 12 9.95 -0.21 9.40
N ILE A 13 10.06 -1.27 8.60
CA ILE A 13 10.37 -1.12 7.18
C ILE A 13 9.25 -0.33 6.49
N TRP A 14 7.99 -0.77 6.54
CA TRP A 14 6.89 -0.06 5.86
C TRP A 14 6.63 1.34 6.42
N GLY A 15 6.80 1.55 7.73
CA GLY A 15 6.72 2.89 8.32
C GLY A 15 7.76 3.85 7.75
N SER A 16 8.99 3.36 7.55
CA SER A 16 10.09 4.15 6.97
C SER A 16 10.07 4.26 5.44
N THR A 17 9.27 3.45 4.73
CA THR A 17 9.28 3.49 3.25
C THR A 17 8.76 4.80 2.69
N PHE A 18 7.82 5.48 3.36
CA PHE A 18 7.32 6.79 2.95
C PHE A 18 8.45 7.82 2.96
N TRP A 19 9.16 7.95 4.08
CA TRP A 19 10.36 8.78 4.14
C TRP A 19 11.42 8.37 3.10
N ALA A 20 11.68 7.06 2.94
CA ALA A 20 12.73 6.60 2.01
C ALA A 20 12.41 6.90 0.52
N ILE A 21 11.13 7.06 0.14
CA ILE A 21 10.75 7.51 -1.21
C ILE A 21 11.23 8.95 -1.45
N THR A 22 11.19 9.81 -0.43
CA THR A 22 11.68 11.19 -0.54
C THR A 22 13.17 11.28 -0.93
N LEU A 23 13.97 10.25 -0.62
CA LEU A 23 15.39 10.17 -1.01
C LEU A 23 15.59 9.99 -2.53
N GLN A 24 14.56 9.54 -3.24
CA GLN A 24 14.58 9.33 -4.68
C GLN A 24 14.00 10.52 -5.46
N LEU A 25 13.28 11.42 -4.80
CA LEU A 25 12.66 12.58 -5.44
C LEU A 25 13.72 13.62 -5.82
N GLY A 26 13.50 14.30 -6.96
CA GLY A 26 14.34 15.41 -7.42
C GLY A 26 15.54 15.04 -8.32
N GLU A 27 15.81 13.75 -8.55
CA GLU A 27 16.90 13.31 -9.44
C GLU A 27 16.40 12.87 -10.83
N GLY A 28 15.09 12.68 -10.99
CA GLY A 28 14.45 12.26 -12.23
C GLY A 28 12.95 12.05 -12.04
N ALA A 29 12.29 11.63 -13.12
CA ALA A 29 10.87 11.30 -13.12
C ALA A 29 10.53 10.22 -12.07
N PRO A 30 9.56 10.46 -11.16
CA PRO A 30 9.20 9.48 -10.13
C PRO A 30 8.75 8.14 -10.70
N GLU A 31 8.17 8.14 -11.91
CA GLU A 31 7.74 6.97 -12.66
C GLU A 31 8.90 6.03 -12.98
N VAL A 32 10.03 6.60 -13.39
CA VAL A 32 11.26 5.87 -13.68
C VAL A 32 11.80 5.25 -12.39
N SER A 33 11.72 5.97 -11.28
CA SER A 33 12.12 5.46 -9.96
C SER A 33 11.25 4.30 -9.48
N VAL A 34 9.93 4.38 -9.71
CA VAL A 34 8.99 3.27 -9.46
C VAL A 34 9.33 2.06 -10.34
N ALA A 35 9.62 2.28 -11.62
CA ALA A 35 10.02 1.23 -12.55
C ALA A 35 11.30 0.52 -12.08
N TYR A 36 12.35 1.27 -11.72
CA TYR A 36 13.60 0.71 -11.19
C TYR A 36 13.40 -0.08 -9.91
N ARG A 37 12.60 0.45 -8.97
CA ARG A 37 12.32 -0.23 -7.70
C ARG A 37 11.71 -1.60 -7.91
N PHE A 38 10.65 -1.66 -8.71
CA PHE A 38 9.93 -2.93 -8.92
C PHE A 38 10.64 -3.85 -9.91
N ALA A 39 11.44 -3.32 -10.84
CA ALA A 39 12.33 -4.14 -11.67
C ALA A 39 13.36 -4.86 -10.79
N LEU A 40 14.03 -4.13 -9.89
CA LEU A 40 15.02 -4.70 -8.97
C LEU A 40 14.40 -5.71 -8.00
N ALA A 41 13.25 -5.37 -7.39
CA ALA A 41 12.53 -6.28 -6.51
C ALA A 41 12.05 -7.55 -7.23
N SER A 42 11.51 -7.40 -8.45
CA SER A 42 11.07 -8.53 -9.28
C SER A 42 12.25 -9.43 -9.66
N ALA A 43 13.37 -8.85 -10.10
CA ALA A 43 14.57 -9.59 -10.43
C ALA A 43 15.11 -10.38 -9.23
N ALA A 44 15.15 -9.78 -8.04
CA ALA A 44 15.56 -10.46 -6.82
C ALA A 44 14.64 -11.63 -6.45
N LEU A 45 13.32 -11.46 -6.58
CA LEU A 45 12.36 -12.54 -6.33
C LEU A 45 12.45 -13.65 -7.37
N PHE A 46 12.63 -13.33 -8.66
CA PHE A 46 12.86 -14.34 -9.69
C PHE A 46 14.15 -15.11 -9.45
N ALA A 47 15.25 -14.43 -9.11
CA ALA A 47 16.50 -15.07 -8.74
C ALA A 47 16.32 -16.01 -7.54
N TRP A 48 15.58 -15.58 -6.53
CA TRP A 48 15.25 -16.41 -5.37
C TRP A 48 14.44 -17.66 -5.73
N CYS A 49 13.43 -17.53 -6.59
CA CYS A 49 12.66 -18.67 -7.11
C CYS A 49 13.54 -19.63 -7.93
N LEU A 50 14.47 -19.12 -8.74
CA LEU A 50 15.42 -19.95 -9.50
C LEU A 50 16.35 -20.75 -8.57
N VAL A 51 16.90 -20.11 -7.54
CA VAL A 51 17.74 -20.78 -6.54
C VAL A 51 16.99 -21.89 -5.80
N ARG A 52 15.68 -21.74 -5.60
CA ARG A 52 14.80 -22.77 -5.03
C ARG A 52 14.42 -23.88 -6.01
N GLY A 53 14.88 -23.81 -7.27
CA GLY A 53 14.52 -24.77 -8.31
C GLY A 53 13.07 -24.64 -8.81
N GLU A 54 12.42 -23.51 -8.55
CA GLU A 54 11.04 -23.28 -8.97
C GLU A 54 10.98 -22.91 -10.45
N ARG A 55 9.98 -23.43 -11.17
CA ARG A 55 9.73 -23.04 -12.57
C ARG A 55 9.12 -21.64 -12.58
N LEU A 56 9.75 -20.70 -13.30
CA LEU A 56 9.28 -19.31 -13.38
C LEU A 56 7.99 -19.12 -14.21
N ARG A 57 7.41 -20.19 -14.75
CA ARG A 57 6.22 -20.10 -15.62
C ARG A 57 4.95 -20.13 -14.78
N LEU A 58 4.11 -19.12 -14.94
CA LEU A 58 2.75 -19.12 -14.42
C LEU A 58 1.73 -19.43 -15.53
N PRO A 59 0.66 -20.18 -15.25
CA PRO A 59 -0.41 -20.38 -16.20
C PRO A 59 -1.13 -19.05 -16.46
N TRP A 60 -1.65 -18.86 -17.69
CA TRP A 60 -2.31 -17.60 -18.08
C TRP A 60 -3.45 -17.18 -17.15
N LYS A 61 -4.18 -18.15 -16.58
CA LYS A 61 -5.26 -17.91 -15.60
C LYS A 61 -4.78 -17.10 -14.40
N VAL A 62 -3.57 -17.37 -13.90
CA VAL A 62 -2.91 -16.66 -12.80
C VAL A 62 -2.25 -15.38 -13.32
N GLN A 63 -1.66 -15.45 -14.51
CA GLN A 63 -0.93 -14.33 -15.12
C GLN A 63 -1.83 -13.10 -15.32
N ARG A 64 -3.06 -13.27 -15.81
CA ARG A 64 -4.01 -12.15 -16.01
C ARG A 64 -4.33 -11.40 -14.71
N TRP A 65 -4.48 -12.13 -13.60
CA TRP A 65 -4.73 -11.52 -12.30
C TRP A 65 -3.47 -10.90 -11.71
N SER A 66 -2.32 -11.53 -11.96
CA SER A 66 -1.01 -10.99 -11.56
C SER A 66 -0.69 -9.69 -12.30
N LEU A 67 -1.09 -9.58 -13.58
CA LEU A 67 -1.01 -8.38 -14.39
C LEU A 67 -1.91 -7.27 -13.84
N LEU A 68 -3.18 -7.56 -13.55
CA LEU A 68 -4.10 -6.58 -12.94
C LEU A 68 -3.62 -6.14 -11.55
N GLN A 69 -3.12 -7.06 -10.73
CA GLN A 69 -2.47 -6.74 -9.46
C GLN A 69 -1.25 -5.84 -9.70
N GLY A 70 -0.42 -6.16 -10.69
CA GLY A 70 0.75 -5.37 -11.07
C GLY A 70 0.37 -3.94 -11.43
N PHE A 71 -0.66 -3.77 -12.26
CA PHE A 71 -1.18 -2.47 -12.66
C PHE A 71 -1.69 -1.65 -11.48
N PHE A 72 -2.62 -2.19 -10.68
CA PHE A 72 -3.26 -1.44 -9.60
C PHE A 72 -2.34 -1.23 -8.39
N THR A 73 -1.65 -2.27 -7.94
CA THR A 73 -0.81 -2.22 -6.75
C THR A 73 0.54 -1.59 -7.03
N PHE A 74 1.28 -2.04 -8.05
CA PHE A 74 2.68 -1.63 -8.25
C PHE A 74 2.86 -0.54 -9.30
N GLY A 75 1.89 -0.38 -10.20
CA GLY A 75 1.86 0.70 -11.18
C GLY A 75 1.15 1.93 -10.64
N LEU A 76 -0.16 2.00 -10.83
CA LEU A 76 -1.00 3.15 -10.52
C LEU A 76 -0.82 3.64 -9.08
N SER A 77 -0.89 2.73 -8.09
CA SER A 77 -0.77 3.14 -6.69
C SER A 77 0.59 3.75 -6.35
N TYR A 78 1.71 3.13 -6.75
CA TYR A 78 3.04 3.67 -6.44
C TYR A 78 3.40 4.90 -7.27
N VAL A 79 3.03 4.95 -8.55
CA VAL A 79 3.20 6.17 -9.36
C VAL A 79 2.47 7.35 -8.72
N CYS A 80 1.21 7.15 -8.32
CA CYS A 80 0.45 8.19 -7.62
C CYS A 80 1.06 8.51 -6.24
N THR A 81 1.58 7.53 -5.51
CA THR A 81 2.23 7.76 -4.19
C THR A 81 3.49 8.61 -4.34
N TYR A 82 4.37 8.27 -5.28
CA TYR A 82 5.60 9.02 -5.52
C TYR A 82 5.31 10.44 -5.99
N ASN A 83 4.31 10.61 -6.85
CA ASN A 83 3.88 11.94 -7.26
C ASN A 83 3.21 12.71 -6.12
N ALA A 84 2.45 12.05 -5.24
CA ALA A 84 1.87 12.70 -4.07
C ALA A 84 2.93 13.21 -3.10
N GLU A 85 3.99 12.43 -2.86
CA GLU A 85 5.07 12.80 -1.95
C GLU A 85 5.94 13.96 -2.43
N GLN A 86 5.83 14.37 -3.70
CA GLN A 86 6.43 15.63 -4.16
C GLN A 86 5.71 16.87 -3.59
N TYR A 87 4.44 16.72 -3.21
CA TYR A 87 3.58 17.84 -2.80
C TYR A 87 3.10 17.73 -1.35
N VAL A 88 3.20 16.54 -0.75
CA VAL A 88 2.64 16.22 0.56
C VAL A 88 3.68 15.46 1.37
N ILE A 89 3.86 15.86 2.62
CA ILE A 89 4.80 15.24 3.58
C ILE A 89 4.47 13.75 3.77
N SER A 90 5.49 12.93 3.93
CA SER A 90 5.38 11.46 3.91
C SER A 90 4.46 10.90 5.02
N ALA A 91 4.41 11.57 6.17
CA ALA A 91 3.45 11.30 7.26
C ALA A 91 1.99 11.34 6.81
N LEU A 92 1.60 12.38 6.06
CA LEU A 92 0.21 12.61 5.66
C LEU A 92 -0.22 11.56 4.63
N VAL A 93 0.67 11.21 3.70
CA VAL A 93 0.46 10.12 2.73
C VAL A 93 0.27 8.79 3.46
N ALA A 94 1.08 8.50 4.48
CA ALA A 94 0.94 7.28 5.28
C ALA A 94 -0.40 7.21 6.04
N VAL A 95 -0.89 8.32 6.57
CA VAL A 95 -2.21 8.37 7.21
C VAL A 95 -3.34 8.17 6.21
N LEU A 96 -3.24 8.70 4.99
CA LEU A 96 -4.20 8.42 3.92
C LEU A 96 -4.23 6.94 3.54
N PHE A 97 -3.08 6.27 3.52
CA PHE A 97 -3.02 4.82 3.32
C PHE A 97 -3.74 4.03 4.44
N ALA A 98 -3.86 4.56 5.65
CA ALA A 98 -4.66 3.93 6.71
C ALA A 98 -6.16 3.86 6.37
N LEU A 99 -6.66 4.72 5.47
CA LEU A 99 -8.03 4.66 4.94
C LEU A 99 -8.30 3.42 4.10
N MET A 100 -7.30 2.59 3.78
CA MET A 100 -7.54 1.27 3.19
C MET A 100 -8.48 0.41 4.03
N VAL A 101 -8.57 0.64 5.35
CA VAL A 101 -9.54 -0.07 6.21
C VAL A 101 -10.99 0.20 5.82
N PHE A 102 -11.25 1.35 5.20
CA PHE A 102 -12.55 1.70 4.63
C PHE A 102 -12.69 1.19 3.19
N TRP A 103 -11.68 1.41 2.34
CA TRP A 103 -11.74 1.07 0.93
C TRP A 103 -11.69 -0.45 0.66
N ASN A 104 -10.90 -1.21 1.41
CA ASN A 104 -10.77 -2.66 1.23
C ASN A 104 -12.13 -3.39 1.39
N PRO A 105 -12.93 -3.17 2.46
CA PRO A 105 -14.26 -3.77 2.58
C PRO A 105 -15.23 -3.36 1.47
N ILE A 106 -15.16 -2.12 0.97
CA ILE A 106 -15.99 -1.65 -0.14
C ILE A 106 -15.62 -2.39 -1.42
N CYS A 107 -14.33 -2.42 -1.76
CA CYS A 107 -13.83 -3.18 -2.91
C CYS A 107 -14.18 -4.68 -2.79
N SER A 108 -14.08 -5.24 -1.58
CA SER A 108 -14.45 -6.64 -1.30
C SER A 108 -15.95 -6.90 -1.48
N ARG A 109 -16.81 -5.97 -1.06
CA ARG A 109 -18.26 -6.06 -1.28
C ARG A 109 -18.58 -6.08 -2.77
N PHE A 110 -17.97 -5.20 -3.56
CA PHE A 110 -18.20 -5.17 -5.01
C PHE A 110 -17.67 -6.42 -5.71
N ALA A 111 -16.50 -6.93 -5.31
CA ALA A 111 -15.86 -8.06 -5.98
C ALA A 111 -16.38 -9.44 -5.54
N PHE A 112 -16.78 -9.59 -4.28
CA PHE A 112 -17.12 -10.88 -3.67
C PHE A 112 -18.50 -10.91 -3.00
N GLY A 113 -19.23 -9.78 -2.97
CA GLY A 113 -20.52 -9.70 -2.28
C GLY A 113 -20.43 -9.75 -0.75
N THR A 114 -19.24 -9.59 -0.16
CA THR A 114 -19.07 -9.69 1.29
C THR A 114 -19.87 -8.60 2.04
N PRO A 115 -20.60 -8.95 3.11
CA PRO A 115 -21.32 -7.96 3.91
C PRO A 115 -20.34 -7.05 4.64
N ILE A 116 -20.62 -5.74 4.62
CA ILE A 116 -19.85 -4.74 5.38
C ILE A 116 -20.52 -4.59 6.74
N SER A 117 -19.74 -4.76 7.81
CA SER A 117 -20.28 -4.59 9.16
C SER A 117 -20.59 -3.13 9.46
N TRP A 118 -21.60 -2.86 10.29
CA TRP A 118 -21.88 -1.50 10.79
C TRP A 118 -20.64 -0.86 11.42
N ARG A 119 -19.80 -1.63 12.12
CA ARG A 119 -18.56 -1.14 12.73
C ARG A 119 -17.60 -0.58 11.68
N THR A 120 -17.46 -1.26 10.54
CA THR A 120 -16.63 -0.80 9.42
C THR A 120 -17.12 0.54 8.87
N TRP A 121 -18.43 0.73 8.76
CA TRP A 121 -19.02 2.02 8.36
C TRP A 121 -18.77 3.11 9.40
N ALA A 122 -19.04 2.83 10.68
CA ALA A 122 -18.82 3.77 11.76
C ALA A 122 -17.34 4.20 11.85
N ALA A 123 -16.41 3.26 11.77
CA ALA A 123 -15.00 3.59 11.78
C ALA A 123 -14.55 4.32 10.52
N GLY A 124 -15.10 3.96 9.36
CA GLY A 124 -14.88 4.72 8.12
C GLY A 124 -15.28 6.18 8.25
N ALA A 125 -16.45 6.45 8.84
CA ALA A 125 -16.93 7.81 9.08
C ALA A 125 -16.02 8.56 10.08
N VAL A 126 -15.62 7.93 11.18
CA VAL A 126 -14.71 8.54 12.17
C VAL A 126 -13.32 8.77 11.56
N ALA A 127 -12.81 7.83 10.76
CA ALA A 127 -11.53 7.96 10.08
C ALA A 127 -11.55 9.09 9.05
N MET A 128 -12.64 9.23 8.30
CA MET A 128 -12.85 10.36 7.38
C MET A 128 -12.92 11.70 8.12
N GLY A 129 -13.56 11.74 9.28
CA GLY A 129 -13.56 12.92 10.16
C GLY A 129 -12.16 13.27 10.64
N GLY A 130 -11.39 12.27 11.08
CA GLY A 130 -9.99 12.44 11.49
C GLY A 130 -9.09 12.94 10.36
N VAL A 131 -9.23 12.38 9.16
CA VAL A 131 -8.50 12.84 7.96
C VAL A 131 -8.90 14.26 7.59
N THR A 132 -10.19 14.59 7.58
CA THR A 132 -10.65 15.96 7.32
C THR A 132 -10.05 16.96 8.31
N MET A 133 -10.04 16.62 9.60
CA MET A 133 -9.46 17.46 10.65
C MET A 133 -7.95 17.62 10.50
N LEU A 134 -7.27 16.53 10.13
CA LEU A 134 -5.83 16.51 9.90
C LEU A 134 -5.43 17.38 8.70
N PHE A 135 -6.17 17.29 7.60
CA PHE A 135 -5.88 18.09 6.40
C PHE A 135 -6.47 19.51 6.46
N TYR A 136 -7.30 19.84 7.44
CA TYR A 136 -7.98 21.14 7.51
C TYR A 136 -7.02 22.34 7.44
N PRO A 137 -5.92 22.41 8.23
CA PRO A 137 -5.00 23.54 8.16
C PRO A 137 -4.31 23.65 6.80
N SER A 138 -3.88 22.52 6.24
CA SER A 138 -3.17 22.46 4.96
C SER A 138 -4.08 22.76 3.76
N ILE A 139 -5.35 22.35 3.81
CA ILE A 139 -6.36 22.71 2.79
C ILE A 139 -6.69 24.19 2.88
N ALA A 140 -6.85 24.74 4.09
CA ALA A 140 -7.13 26.16 4.29
C ALA A 140 -5.98 27.05 3.78
N SER A 141 -4.72 26.67 4.05
CA SER A 141 -3.55 27.38 3.52
C SER A 141 -3.47 27.25 1.99
N SER A 142 -3.69 26.06 1.45
CA SER A 142 -3.65 25.83 -0.01
C SER A 142 -4.74 26.59 -0.75
N TRP A 143 -5.94 26.71 -0.15
CA TRP A 143 -7.04 27.49 -0.73
C TRP A 143 -6.70 28.97 -0.78
N LYS A 144 -6.01 29.47 0.25
CA LYS A 144 -5.49 30.84 0.28
C LYS A 144 -4.42 31.05 -0.80
N ASP A 145 -3.48 30.12 -0.94
CA ASP A 145 -2.45 30.19 -2.00
C ASP A 145 -3.08 30.18 -3.40
N ILE A 146 -4.11 29.36 -3.65
CA ILE A 146 -4.84 29.34 -4.93
C ILE A 146 -5.55 30.68 -5.18
N SER A 147 -6.15 31.27 -4.14
CA SER A 147 -6.80 32.59 -4.25
C SER A 147 -5.82 33.73 -4.54
N GLU A 148 -4.54 33.53 -4.19
CA GLU A 148 -3.43 34.46 -4.45
C GLU A 148 -2.72 34.16 -5.79
N GLY A 149 -3.24 33.22 -6.60
CA GLY A 149 -2.70 32.87 -7.93
C GLY A 149 -1.74 31.66 -7.94
N GLY A 150 -1.65 30.92 -6.83
CA GLY A 150 -0.88 29.68 -6.72
C GLY A 150 -1.51 28.50 -7.45
N SER A 151 -0.69 27.52 -7.79
CA SER A 151 -1.02 26.35 -8.63
C SER A 151 -1.74 25.20 -7.90
N GLY A 152 -2.05 25.32 -6.60
CA GLY A 152 -2.83 24.33 -5.86
C GLY A 152 -2.17 22.95 -5.71
N HIS A 153 -0.84 22.88 -5.76
CA HIS A 153 -0.06 21.64 -5.76
C HIS A 153 -0.39 20.66 -4.62
N PHE A 154 -0.76 21.16 -3.44
CA PHE A 154 -1.14 20.32 -2.31
C PHE A 154 -2.42 19.50 -2.57
N LEU A 155 -3.45 20.11 -3.17
CA LEU A 155 -4.70 19.42 -3.49
C LEU A 155 -4.46 18.30 -4.52
N LEU A 156 -3.56 18.54 -5.48
CA LEU A 156 -3.13 17.51 -6.42
C LEU A 156 -2.48 16.33 -5.68
N GLY A 157 -1.56 16.59 -4.75
CA GLY A 157 -0.94 15.55 -3.93
C GLY A 157 -1.93 14.76 -3.08
N LEU A 158 -2.92 15.43 -2.49
CA LEU A 158 -4.00 14.78 -1.74
C LEU A 158 -4.84 13.86 -2.63
N VAL A 159 -5.25 14.33 -3.81
CA VAL A 159 -6.00 13.52 -4.78
C VAL A 159 -5.17 12.31 -5.22
N LEU A 160 -3.89 12.52 -5.54
CA LEU A 160 -2.98 11.44 -5.93
C LEU A 160 -2.82 10.39 -4.82
N ALA A 161 -2.65 10.79 -3.56
CA ALA A 161 -2.55 9.87 -2.43
C ALA A 161 -3.85 9.09 -2.17
N LEU A 162 -5.02 9.74 -2.35
CA LEU A 162 -6.31 9.05 -2.29
C LEU A 162 -6.48 8.05 -3.44
N THR A 163 -6.15 8.45 -4.67
CA THR A 163 -6.13 7.55 -5.83
C THR A 163 -5.19 6.37 -5.59
N ALA A 164 -4.01 6.61 -5.01
CA ALA A 164 -3.07 5.55 -4.65
C ALA A 164 -3.66 4.56 -3.64
N THR A 165 -4.35 5.08 -2.62
CA THR A 165 -5.01 4.28 -1.58
C THR A 165 -6.12 3.40 -2.15
N ILE A 166 -6.97 3.97 -3.01
CA ILE A 166 -8.06 3.24 -3.69
C ILE A 166 -7.48 2.19 -4.66
N ALA A 167 -6.49 2.58 -5.47
CA ALA A 167 -5.83 1.67 -6.42
C ALA A 167 -5.20 0.47 -5.70
N SER A 168 -4.50 0.71 -4.59
CA SER A 168 -3.95 -0.39 -3.77
C SER A 168 -5.05 -1.25 -3.13
N SER A 169 -6.19 -0.66 -2.76
CA SER A 169 -7.34 -1.43 -2.24
C SER A 169 -7.95 -2.35 -3.30
N VAL A 170 -8.07 -1.88 -4.54
CA VAL A 170 -8.44 -2.73 -5.69
C VAL A 170 -7.37 -3.79 -5.95
N GLY A 171 -6.10 -3.42 -5.86
CA GLY A 171 -4.98 -4.34 -5.96
C GLY A 171 -5.02 -5.48 -4.93
N ASN A 172 -5.41 -5.19 -3.69
CA ASN A 172 -5.60 -6.20 -2.63
C ASN A 172 -6.67 -7.24 -3.01
N ILE A 173 -7.72 -6.85 -3.75
CA ILE A 173 -8.70 -7.80 -4.29
C ILE A 173 -8.06 -8.72 -5.33
N MET A 174 -7.20 -8.18 -6.20
CA MET A 174 -6.47 -8.97 -7.18
C MET A 174 -5.51 -9.97 -6.50
N VAL A 175 -4.86 -9.58 -5.40
CA VAL A 175 -4.03 -10.49 -4.59
C VAL A 175 -4.83 -11.70 -4.12
N VAL A 176 -6.08 -11.51 -3.67
CA VAL A 176 -6.95 -12.62 -3.26
C VAL A 176 -7.23 -13.54 -4.45
N LYS A 177 -7.59 -12.98 -5.61
CA LYS A 177 -7.83 -13.76 -6.85
C LYS A 177 -6.60 -14.52 -7.35
N VAL A 178 -5.41 -13.94 -7.23
CA VAL A 178 -4.13 -14.61 -7.56
C VAL A 178 -3.91 -15.79 -6.61
N ARG A 179 -4.12 -15.59 -5.30
CA ARG A 179 -3.94 -16.63 -4.27
C ARG A 179 -4.94 -17.79 -4.36
N GLU A 180 -6.16 -17.53 -4.82
CA GLU A 180 -7.14 -18.59 -5.13
C GLU A 180 -6.61 -19.56 -6.21
N GLN A 181 -5.70 -19.11 -7.07
CA GLN A 181 -5.22 -19.88 -8.22
C GLN A 181 -3.76 -20.34 -8.12
N SER A 182 -2.97 -19.76 -7.23
CA SER A 182 -1.58 -20.14 -7.00
C SER A 182 -1.19 -19.93 -5.54
N GLN A 183 -0.59 -20.97 -4.94
CA GLN A 183 -0.07 -20.93 -3.57
C GLN A 183 1.37 -20.39 -3.51
N ASN A 184 2.06 -20.27 -4.65
CA ASN A 184 3.42 -19.77 -4.70
C ASN A 184 3.43 -18.24 -4.63
N LEU A 185 3.56 -17.73 -3.40
CA LEU A 185 3.57 -16.32 -3.09
C LEU A 185 4.74 -15.56 -3.73
N PHE A 186 5.96 -16.08 -3.61
CA PHE A 186 7.14 -15.36 -4.10
C PHE A 186 7.11 -15.23 -5.62
N LEU A 187 6.72 -16.29 -6.32
CA LEU A 187 6.60 -16.28 -7.77
C LEU A 187 5.49 -15.36 -8.26
N THR A 188 4.31 -15.40 -7.63
CA THR A 188 3.18 -14.52 -8.02
C THR A 188 3.50 -13.05 -7.74
N MET A 189 4.15 -12.75 -6.61
CA MET A 189 4.65 -11.40 -6.34
C MET A 189 5.70 -10.94 -7.36
N ALA A 190 6.66 -11.80 -7.72
CA ALA A 190 7.68 -11.47 -8.72
C ALA A 190 7.05 -11.07 -10.06
N TRP A 191 6.04 -11.84 -10.51
CA TRP A 191 5.29 -11.56 -11.72
C TRP A 191 4.42 -10.31 -11.64
N SER A 192 3.75 -10.07 -10.52
CA SER A 192 2.98 -8.83 -10.35
C SER A 192 3.87 -7.59 -10.34
N MET A 193 5.03 -7.64 -9.67
CA MET A 193 6.01 -6.54 -9.70
C MET A 193 6.61 -6.38 -11.10
N PHE A 194 6.86 -7.47 -11.82
CA PHE A 194 7.32 -7.43 -13.21
C PHE A 194 6.33 -6.70 -14.11
N TRP A 195 5.05 -7.11 -14.08
CA TRP A 195 4.01 -6.45 -14.89
C TRP A 195 3.81 -5.00 -14.50
N GLY A 196 3.81 -4.68 -13.20
CA GLY A 196 3.74 -3.30 -12.73
C GLY A 196 4.89 -2.46 -13.26
N SER A 197 6.13 -2.93 -13.08
CA SER A 197 7.35 -2.26 -13.58
C SER A 197 7.33 -2.11 -15.11
N ALA A 198 6.96 -3.16 -15.86
CA ALA A 198 6.88 -3.12 -17.31
C ALA A 198 5.83 -2.10 -17.80
N MET A 199 4.64 -2.07 -17.21
CA MET A 199 3.58 -1.13 -17.58
C MET A 199 3.96 0.31 -17.24
N VAL A 200 4.56 0.56 -16.07
CA VAL A 200 5.06 1.88 -15.70
C VAL A 200 6.18 2.31 -16.64
N SER A 201 7.08 1.39 -17.01
CA SER A 201 8.18 1.69 -17.93
C SER A 201 7.66 2.08 -19.30
N LEU A 202 6.69 1.33 -19.83
CA LEU A 202 6.04 1.65 -21.11
C LEU A 202 5.31 2.99 -21.04
N TRP A 203 4.63 3.28 -19.95
CA TRP A 203 3.94 4.55 -19.76
C TRP A 203 4.93 5.72 -19.63
N ALA A 204 6.03 5.57 -18.89
CA ALA A 204 7.09 6.58 -18.79
C ALA A 204 7.70 6.87 -20.18
N LEU A 205 8.04 5.84 -20.95
CA LEU A 205 8.52 5.99 -22.33
C LEU A 205 7.50 6.69 -23.23
N ALA A 206 6.21 6.35 -23.09
CA ALA A 206 5.14 6.97 -23.89
C ALA A 206 4.95 8.47 -23.57
N ASN A 207 5.28 8.91 -22.35
CA ASN A 207 5.28 10.33 -21.98
C ASN A 207 6.60 11.05 -22.32
N GLY A 208 7.56 10.35 -22.95
CA GLY A 208 8.85 10.93 -23.33
C GLY A 208 9.85 11.01 -22.18
N GLU A 209 9.62 10.32 -21.06
CA GLU A 209 10.55 10.32 -19.94
C GLU A 209 11.85 9.60 -20.28
N SER A 210 12.96 10.19 -19.84
CA SER A 210 14.29 9.62 -20.06
C SER A 210 14.70 8.71 -18.91
N PHE A 211 15.18 7.52 -19.24
CA PHE A 211 15.70 6.55 -18.28
C PHE A 211 17.15 6.88 -17.94
N THR A 212 17.35 8.01 -17.25
CA THR A 212 18.66 8.43 -16.76
C THR A 212 18.96 7.75 -15.43
N LEU A 213 20.18 7.28 -15.28
CA LEU A 213 20.67 6.77 -14.00
C LEU A 213 21.11 7.94 -13.11
N PRO A 214 20.46 8.18 -11.96
CA PRO A 214 20.84 9.26 -11.07
C PRO A 214 22.27 9.11 -10.54
N SER A 215 22.99 10.21 -10.45
CA SER A 215 24.36 10.23 -9.91
C SER A 215 24.40 10.25 -8.39
N ALA A 216 23.33 10.73 -7.74
CA ALA A 216 23.35 10.96 -6.30
C ALA A 216 23.37 9.64 -5.49
N PRO A 217 24.33 9.44 -4.57
CA PRO A 217 24.41 8.22 -3.76
C PRO A 217 23.17 7.95 -2.90
N ARG A 218 22.49 9.02 -2.44
CA ARG A 218 21.23 8.95 -1.69
C ARG A 218 20.13 8.20 -2.46
N TYR A 219 20.11 8.36 -3.79
CA TYR A 219 19.13 7.74 -4.66
C TYR A 219 19.30 6.21 -4.66
N TRP A 220 20.54 5.75 -4.81
CA TRP A 220 20.87 4.33 -4.84
C TRP A 220 20.63 3.64 -3.50
N PHE A 221 20.94 4.32 -2.40
CA PHE A 221 20.60 3.83 -1.07
C PHE A 221 19.08 3.69 -0.89
N GLY A 222 18.32 4.73 -1.26
CA GLY A 222 16.85 4.70 -1.24
C GLY A 222 16.30 3.59 -2.13
N LEU A 223 16.80 3.46 -3.36
CA LEU A 223 16.38 2.42 -4.32
C LEU A 223 16.63 1.02 -3.77
N PHE A 224 17.83 0.75 -3.25
CA PHE A 224 18.17 -0.55 -2.67
C PHE A 224 17.30 -0.85 -1.44
N TYR A 225 17.16 0.13 -0.53
CA TYR A 225 16.35 -0.01 0.67
C TYR A 225 14.89 -0.32 0.32
N LEU A 226 14.29 0.48 -0.57
CA LEU A 226 12.90 0.34 -0.97
C LEU A 226 12.63 -0.94 -1.74
N SER A 227 13.57 -1.38 -2.58
CA SER A 227 13.41 -2.61 -3.38
C SER A 227 13.61 -3.86 -2.53
N MET A 228 14.67 -3.93 -1.73
CA MET A 228 14.99 -5.13 -0.95
C MET A 228 14.21 -5.17 0.35
N PHE A 229 14.29 -4.12 1.16
CA PHE A 229 13.61 -4.11 2.45
C PHE A 229 12.12 -3.85 2.25
N GLY A 230 11.76 -2.76 1.56
CA GLY A 230 10.37 -2.34 1.39
C GLY A 230 9.51 -3.32 0.59
N SER A 231 10.06 -3.92 -0.48
CA SER A 231 9.28 -4.71 -1.43
C SER A 231 9.52 -6.23 -1.31
N VAL A 232 10.69 -6.71 -0.89
CA VAL A 232 10.94 -8.15 -0.73
C VAL A 232 10.82 -8.60 0.72
N ILE A 233 11.64 -8.06 1.61
CA ILE A 233 11.76 -8.53 3.00
C ILE A 233 10.49 -8.21 3.79
N ALA A 234 9.94 -6.99 3.68
CA ALA A 234 8.75 -6.61 4.42
C ALA A 234 7.53 -7.46 4.05
N PHE A 235 7.31 -7.70 2.76
CA PHE A 235 6.25 -8.60 2.31
C PHE A 235 6.50 -10.05 2.74
N ALA A 236 7.74 -10.56 2.64
CA ALA A 236 8.08 -11.89 3.13
C ALA A 236 7.81 -12.04 4.63
N ALA A 237 8.21 -11.05 5.44
CA ALA A 237 7.96 -11.01 6.86
C ALA A 237 6.45 -10.93 7.17
N TYR A 238 5.71 -10.06 6.48
CA TYR A 238 4.27 -9.88 6.62
C TYR A 238 3.50 -11.17 6.34
N PHE A 239 3.79 -11.84 5.23
CA PHE A 239 3.08 -13.07 4.88
C PHE A 239 3.49 -14.26 5.75
N THR A 240 4.77 -14.33 6.16
CA THR A 240 5.20 -15.31 7.18
C THR A 240 4.47 -15.07 8.50
N LEU A 241 4.25 -13.82 8.88
CA LEU A 241 3.51 -13.46 10.08
C LEU A 241 2.04 -13.88 9.97
N ILE A 242 1.37 -13.58 8.86
CA ILE A 242 -0.02 -14.03 8.60
C ILE A 242 -0.14 -15.54 8.77
N ASN A 243 0.80 -16.31 8.18
CA ASN A 243 0.77 -17.77 8.28
C ASN A 243 0.96 -18.29 9.71
N ARG A 244 1.67 -17.54 10.59
CA ARG A 244 1.97 -17.97 11.96
C ARG A 244 0.95 -17.55 12.99
N ILE A 245 0.49 -16.30 12.93
CA ILE A 245 -0.37 -15.70 13.97
C ILE A 245 -1.75 -15.30 13.45
N GLY A 246 -2.04 -15.56 12.17
CA GLY A 246 -3.28 -15.24 11.50
C GLY A 246 -3.34 -13.80 10.99
N SER A 247 -4.18 -13.59 9.97
CA SER A 247 -4.43 -12.26 9.38
C SER A 247 -4.98 -11.25 10.39
N SER A 248 -5.78 -11.70 11.36
CA SER A 248 -6.36 -10.84 12.40
C SER A 248 -5.32 -10.13 13.27
N LYS A 249 -4.14 -10.72 13.51
CA LYS A 249 -3.06 -10.06 14.26
C LYS A 249 -2.09 -9.32 13.35
N ALA A 250 -1.86 -9.80 12.12
CA ALA A 250 -0.99 -9.12 11.17
C ALA A 250 -1.54 -7.75 10.72
N VAL A 251 -2.86 -7.56 10.80
CA VAL A 251 -3.53 -6.32 10.38
C VAL A 251 -3.08 -5.09 11.19
N TYR A 252 -2.59 -5.26 12.43
CA TYR A 252 -2.10 -4.17 13.28
C TYR A 252 -0.90 -3.43 12.68
N ILE A 253 -0.16 -4.07 11.77
CA ILE A 253 0.91 -3.42 11.01
C ILE A 253 0.36 -2.19 10.28
N GLY A 254 -0.89 -2.26 9.77
CA GLY A 254 -1.55 -1.15 9.10
C GLY A 254 -1.83 0.08 9.98
N VAL A 255 -1.94 -0.07 11.32
CA VAL A 255 -2.05 1.08 12.24
C VAL A 255 -0.68 1.64 12.58
N ILE A 256 0.29 0.74 12.81
CA ILE A 256 1.61 1.13 13.33
C ILE A 256 2.45 1.80 12.25
N THR A 257 2.30 1.39 10.99
CA THR A 257 3.02 1.98 9.86
C THR A 257 2.84 3.51 9.77
N PRO A 258 1.61 4.07 9.78
CA PRO A 258 1.41 5.52 9.85
C PRO A 258 2.06 6.17 11.08
N VAL A 259 1.99 5.55 12.26
CA VAL A 259 2.59 6.10 13.49
C VAL A 259 4.12 6.24 13.33
N ILE A 260 4.77 5.20 12.79
CA ILE A 260 6.21 5.22 12.53
C ILE A 260 6.55 6.29 11.47
N SER A 261 5.75 6.40 10.41
CA SER A 261 5.95 7.40 9.36
C SER A 261 5.87 8.83 9.92
N VAL A 262 4.89 9.11 10.79
CA VAL A 262 4.76 10.41 11.48
C VAL A 262 5.98 10.71 12.33
N LEU A 263 6.43 9.75 13.15
CA LEU A 263 7.61 9.93 14.01
C LEU A 263 8.88 10.19 13.18
N LEU A 264 9.04 9.49 12.06
CA LEU A 264 10.17 9.71 11.14
C LEU A 264 10.06 11.07 10.43
N SER A 265 8.87 11.49 9.99
CA SER A 265 8.66 12.81 9.40
C SER A 265 8.97 13.94 10.38
N MET A 266 8.63 13.78 11.67
CA MET A 266 8.97 14.77 12.70
C MET A 266 10.49 14.92 12.87
N GLN A 267 11.24 13.82 12.77
CA GLN A 267 12.69 13.81 12.96
C GLN A 267 13.47 14.22 11.70
N LEU A 268 13.08 13.70 10.54
CA LEU A 268 13.85 13.74 9.30
C LEU A 268 13.32 14.76 8.28
N GLU A 269 12.02 15.08 8.33
CA GLU A 269 11.38 16.10 7.46
C GLU A 269 11.04 17.38 8.24
N HIS A 270 11.44 17.47 9.51
CA HIS A 270 11.14 18.58 10.42
C HIS A 270 9.65 18.93 10.54
N TYR A 271 8.78 17.94 10.31
CA TYR A 271 7.33 18.12 10.41
C TYR A 271 6.93 18.40 11.86
N ARG A 272 6.15 19.47 12.08
CA ARG A 272 5.64 19.87 13.40
C ARG A 272 4.11 19.88 13.38
N PRO A 273 3.47 18.74 13.71
CA PRO A 273 2.03 18.66 13.65
C PRO A 273 1.41 19.62 14.67
N GLY A 274 0.49 20.47 14.21
CA GLY A 274 -0.34 21.32 15.05
C GLY A 274 -1.39 20.51 15.83
N PRO A 275 -2.13 21.16 16.73
CA PRO A 275 -3.16 20.50 17.55
C PRO A 275 -4.23 19.80 16.71
N PHE A 276 -4.67 20.41 15.60
CA PHE A 276 -5.66 19.83 14.70
C PHE A 276 -5.14 18.58 13.98
N GLU A 277 -3.89 18.61 13.52
CA GLU A 277 -3.23 17.47 12.87
C GLU A 277 -3.08 16.30 13.85
N TRP A 278 -2.66 16.57 15.08
CA TRP A 278 -2.58 15.55 16.14
C TRP A 278 -3.94 14.92 16.44
N CYS A 279 -4.96 15.72 16.70
CA CYS A 279 -6.30 15.22 16.98
C CYS A 279 -6.85 14.41 15.80
N GLY A 280 -6.66 14.88 14.56
CA GLY A 280 -7.07 14.19 13.36
C GLY A 280 -6.36 12.85 13.16
N MET A 281 -5.03 12.80 13.36
CA MET A 281 -4.24 11.57 13.33
C MET A 281 -4.71 10.57 14.38
N ILE A 282 -4.86 11.01 15.63
CA ILE A 282 -5.30 10.16 16.74
C ILE A 282 -6.70 9.60 16.45
N LEU A 283 -7.63 10.44 15.99
CA LEU A 283 -9.00 10.03 15.68
C LEU A 283 -9.02 9.03 14.52
N CYS A 284 -8.26 9.28 13.46
CA CYS A 284 -8.16 8.38 12.31
C CYS A 284 -7.57 7.01 12.69
N LEU A 285 -6.41 7.02 13.36
CA LEU A 285 -5.69 5.78 13.69
C LEU A 285 -6.39 4.97 14.78
N SER A 286 -7.01 5.62 15.78
CA SER A 286 -7.80 4.93 16.81
C SER A 286 -9.05 4.26 16.24
N SER A 287 -9.73 4.92 15.30
CA SER A 287 -10.87 4.36 14.58
C SER A 287 -10.49 3.13 13.77
N VAL A 288 -9.40 3.24 13.01
CA VAL A 288 -8.84 2.13 12.23
C VAL A 288 -8.42 0.97 13.14
N ALA A 289 -7.73 1.26 14.24
CA ALA A 289 -7.36 0.26 15.25
C ALA A 289 -8.57 -0.44 15.86
N TRP A 290 -9.64 0.29 16.16
CA TRP A 290 -10.86 -0.24 16.75
C TRP A 290 -11.56 -1.26 15.85
N VAL A 291 -11.70 -0.97 14.55
CA VAL A 291 -12.27 -1.94 13.60
C VAL A 291 -11.38 -3.13 13.39
N MET A 292 -10.07 -2.92 13.33
CA MET A 292 -9.11 -4.00 13.12
C MET A 292 -8.94 -4.92 14.33
N ALA A 293 -9.24 -4.44 15.53
CA ALA A 293 -9.28 -5.26 16.74
C ALA A 293 -10.52 -6.18 16.83
N SER A 294 -11.54 -5.95 16.01
CA SER A 294 -12.77 -6.76 16.03
C SER A 294 -12.59 -8.09 15.26
N PRO A 295 -13.16 -9.22 15.75
CA PRO A 295 -13.11 -10.49 15.02
C PRO A 295 -13.74 -10.36 13.63
N ALA A 296 -13.08 -10.92 12.61
CA ALA A 296 -13.63 -10.98 11.27
C ALA A 296 -15.01 -11.69 11.29
N PRO A 297 -16.00 -11.23 10.50
CA PRO A 297 -17.26 -11.94 10.35
C PRO A 297 -17.01 -13.40 9.95
N ARG A 298 -17.62 -14.35 10.65
CA ARG A 298 -17.55 -15.76 10.26
C ARG A 298 -18.04 -15.88 8.80
N PRO A 299 -17.32 -16.59 7.91
CA PRO A 299 -17.86 -16.88 6.59
C PRO A 299 -19.20 -17.58 6.76
N ALA A 300 -20.20 -17.14 5.98
CA ALA A 300 -21.53 -17.74 6.00
C ALA A 300 -21.40 -19.24 5.77
N LYS A 301 -21.99 -20.03 6.66
CA LYS A 301 -22.04 -21.49 6.60
C LYS A 301 -22.50 -21.88 5.20
N SER A 302 -21.68 -22.59 4.43
CA SER A 302 -22.10 -23.16 3.16
C SER A 302 -23.32 -24.03 3.44
N ILE A 303 -24.48 -23.64 2.92
CA ILE A 303 -25.69 -24.47 2.98
C ILE A 303 -25.35 -25.74 2.18
N ASN A 304 -25.18 -26.84 2.90
CA ASN A 304 -24.89 -28.14 2.33
C ASN A 304 -26.20 -28.63 1.69
N LEU A 305 -26.38 -28.42 0.38
CA LEU A 305 -27.59 -28.80 -0.35
C LEU A 305 -27.79 -30.32 -0.49
N ASN A 306 -26.92 -31.13 0.13
CA ASN A 306 -26.94 -32.59 0.02
C ASN A 306 -27.63 -33.31 1.21
N THR A 307 -28.27 -32.59 2.13
CA THR A 307 -29.19 -33.23 3.08
C THR A 307 -30.59 -33.24 2.49
N VAL A 308 -30.88 -34.22 1.64
CA VAL A 308 -32.26 -34.64 1.36
C VAL A 308 -32.79 -35.23 2.66
N PRO A 309 -33.93 -34.77 3.21
CA PRO A 309 -34.56 -35.47 4.32
C PRO A 309 -35.03 -36.83 3.81
N GLU A 310 -34.49 -37.92 4.35
CA GLU A 310 -35.19 -39.19 4.28
C GLU A 310 -36.52 -39.01 5.01
N VAL A 311 -37.61 -39.05 4.25
CA VAL A 311 -38.97 -39.03 4.78
C VAL A 311 -39.28 -40.46 5.27
N PRO A 312 -39.82 -40.62 6.49
CA PRO A 312 -40.20 -41.92 7.05
C PRO A 312 -41.39 -42.57 6.33
#